data_AF-A0A316UV68-F1
#
_entry.id   AF-A0A316UV68-F1
#
_cell.length_a   1.000
_cell.length_b   1.000
_cell.length_c   1.000
_cell.angle_alpha   90.00
_cell.angle_beta   90.00
_cell.angle_gamma   90.00
#
_symmetry.space_group_name_H-M   'P 1'
#
loop_
_entity.id
_entity.type
_entity.pdbx_description
1 polymer ?
#
loop_
_entity_poly.entity_id
_entity_poly.type
_entity_poly.pdbx_seq_one_letter_code
_entity_poly.pdbx_strand_id
1 'polypeptide(L)'
;MFPTTRAAAGGRHFITIAALPISIILFLVLALSSVAHSDLIPTRRSASHHHRLLGPRDAYAVQRLPSGKGVGPHVTSLNRPAGAEGRNLPVPGHPGTEVFTWYSKTPHDESDARDAFIIIHGVKRNADLYWKILNNAFAKGRDANFPGADEDSIRVAPLFFSAERDADVVNSTTLGWAEPNAWIGGDGSTNPPNSDVSVFTVLDGLMQRFADQEAYPKLERLTFVAHGGGAQVLQRYAVLGQDPPSESSLKVRYVIGDPSTMLYFTRDRPVPVDTSDQGCPAFNDFRYGLDAYSAPYAITPPLAPGSLFQRYMSRDVRYLIGSNDTRTDKGDQLCGGHAAGGTARRDRSYNYWSYLHLLAGKTPVPDYPGWYPSLDAGKKGPSPDVIKDIASKVGDSKKSTGDDDEDGSKGEKSKKRKKTSHQQNKDDDDEGKGVKNASPRVGKKTSKQESKKIHAAAAKHHQKHNNSKNHTSHKGKQAHKAKDSKSRKSKANHHNDSNGKRDEDEDVDDVGDDLDLLDEDFNGVHIVDGEELQKDGEESHLSARSDDEADASKYPASDPVDRAGMTGSPFNHRLWHVAGAGHSASEVLGSPEGQEAMFGN
;
A
#
# COMPACT_ATOMS: atom_id res chain seq x y z
N MET A 1 -37.58 30.90 -61.04
CA MET A 1 -37.20 32.22 -61.60
C MET A 1 -35.82 32.60 -61.07
N PHE A 2 -34.91 33.04 -61.93
CA PHE A 2 -33.85 34.02 -61.61
C PHE A 2 -34.51 35.40 -61.33
N PRO A 3 -33.87 36.46 -60.78
CA PRO A 3 -32.43 36.81 -60.89
C PRO A 3 -31.74 37.37 -59.60
N THR A 4 -30.45 37.14 -59.34
CA THR A 4 -29.18 37.85 -59.71
C THR A 4 -28.86 39.22 -59.07
N THR A 5 -27.55 39.44 -58.78
CA THR A 5 -26.78 40.73 -58.78
C THR A 5 -27.11 41.82 -57.72
N ARG A 6 -26.23 42.77 -57.34
CA ARG A 6 -24.82 43.08 -57.73
C ARG A 6 -24.03 43.82 -56.62
N ALA A 7 -22.71 43.93 -56.84
CA ALA A 7 -21.74 44.95 -56.41
C ALA A 7 -22.25 46.42 -56.32
N ALA A 8 -21.55 47.41 -55.73
CA ALA A 8 -20.41 47.50 -54.78
C ALA A 8 -20.13 49.01 -54.48
N ALA A 9 -19.05 49.32 -53.76
CA ALA A 9 -18.59 50.68 -53.35
C ALA A 9 -19.53 51.40 -52.34
N GLY A 10 -19.09 52.39 -51.56
CA GLY A 10 -17.74 52.94 -51.42
C GLY A 10 -17.76 54.47 -51.39
N GLY A 11 -17.65 55.07 -50.20
CA GLY A 11 -17.65 56.52 -49.98
C GLY A 11 -17.17 56.88 -48.57
N ARG A 12 -16.62 58.08 -48.38
CA ARG A 12 -15.96 58.52 -47.13
C ARG A 12 -16.53 59.85 -46.60
N HIS A 13 -16.25 60.06 -45.30
CA HIS A 13 -15.98 61.34 -44.62
C HIS A 13 -17.08 62.02 -43.79
N PHE A 14 -16.57 62.79 -42.81
CA PHE A 14 -17.21 63.80 -41.96
C PHE A 14 -18.21 63.36 -40.89
N ILE A 15 -17.67 63.02 -39.71
CA ILE A 15 -18.13 63.64 -38.46
C ILE A 15 -16.95 64.41 -37.87
N THR A 16 -17.22 65.63 -37.40
CA THR A 16 -16.21 66.60 -36.93
C THR A 16 -15.91 66.43 -35.44
N ILE A 17 -14.70 66.82 -35.01
CA ILE A 17 -14.23 66.71 -33.63
C ILE A 17 -15.03 67.64 -32.69
N ALA A 18 -15.53 67.09 -31.59
CA ALA A 18 -15.78 67.85 -30.36
C ALA A 18 -14.63 67.56 -29.38
N ALA A 19 -14.01 68.61 -28.84
CA ALA A 19 -12.81 68.50 -27.99
C ALA A 19 -13.10 68.89 -26.54
N LEU A 20 -12.43 68.24 -25.59
CA LEU A 20 -12.08 68.66 -24.21
C LEU A 20 -11.02 67.63 -23.67
N PRO A 21 -10.19 67.94 -22.65
CA PRO A 21 -8.76 67.97 -22.95
C PRO A 21 -7.85 67.10 -22.06
N ILE A 22 -6.84 66.54 -22.74
CA ILE A 22 -5.41 66.49 -22.38
C ILE A 22 -5.06 66.71 -20.88
N SER A 23 -4.58 65.64 -20.25
CA SER A 23 -3.31 65.64 -19.50
C SER A 23 -2.73 64.23 -19.43
N ILE A 24 -1.43 64.12 -19.14
CA ILE A 24 -0.62 62.88 -19.16
C ILE A 24 -0.24 62.39 -20.57
N ILE A 25 0.60 63.19 -21.27
CA ILE A 25 1.65 62.66 -22.14
C ILE A 25 2.93 63.43 -21.81
N LEU A 26 3.96 62.76 -21.28
CA LEU A 26 5.33 63.18 -21.52
C LEU A 26 6.30 61.98 -21.45
N PHE A 27 6.73 61.56 -22.65
CA PHE A 27 7.99 60.88 -22.95
C PHE A 27 8.18 59.43 -22.46
N LEU A 28 7.74 58.49 -23.32
CA LEU A 28 8.75 57.60 -23.90
C LEU A 28 9.81 58.47 -24.61
N VAL A 29 11.05 58.49 -24.11
CA VAL A 29 12.30 58.18 -24.85
C VAL A 29 13.42 58.10 -23.80
N LEU A 30 13.79 56.87 -23.44
CA LEU A 30 15.18 56.45 -23.21
C LEU A 30 15.20 54.93 -22.93
N ALA A 31 15.75 54.18 -23.87
CA ALA A 31 16.18 52.81 -23.61
C ALA A 31 17.58 52.83 -22.97
N LEU A 32 17.99 51.68 -22.41
CA LEU A 32 19.23 51.41 -21.67
C LEU A 32 19.24 51.84 -20.19
N SER A 33 19.82 50.96 -19.36
CA SER A 33 20.03 51.03 -17.90
C SER A 33 18.97 50.36 -17.02
N SER A 34 19.44 49.69 -15.96
CA SER A 34 18.72 49.10 -14.82
C SER A 34 17.50 48.19 -15.12
N VAL A 35 17.75 47.03 -15.72
CA VAL A 35 17.06 45.80 -15.27
C VAL A 35 18.01 45.13 -14.26
N ALA A 36 17.69 45.27 -12.98
CA ALA A 36 18.43 44.66 -11.87
C ALA A 36 17.46 44.40 -10.71
N HIS A 37 16.66 43.34 -10.85
CA HIS A 37 16.03 42.69 -9.70
C HIS A 37 16.83 41.42 -9.40
N SER A 38 16.98 41.10 -8.11
CA SER A 38 17.99 40.14 -7.65
C SER A 38 17.54 38.69 -7.86
N ASP A 39 17.92 38.09 -9.00
CA ASP A 39 17.93 36.64 -9.17
C ASP A 39 18.94 36.00 -8.21
N LEU A 40 18.48 35.59 -7.03
CA LEU A 40 19.24 34.70 -6.14
C LEU A 40 19.22 33.26 -6.70
N ILE A 41 20.00 33.06 -7.76
CA ILE A 41 20.22 31.77 -8.41
C ILE A 41 20.79 30.78 -7.39
N PRO A 42 20.09 29.67 -7.04
CA PRO A 42 20.71 28.59 -6.30
C PRO A 42 21.80 27.96 -7.19
N THR A 43 23.03 27.91 -6.68
CA THR A 43 24.17 27.44 -7.48
C THR A 43 23.98 25.98 -7.86
N ARG A 44 23.79 25.71 -9.17
CA ARG A 44 23.74 24.35 -9.71
C ARG A 44 25.02 23.59 -9.36
N ARG A 45 24.95 22.69 -8.38
CA ARG A 45 25.86 21.54 -8.33
C ARG A 45 25.64 20.71 -9.59
N SER A 46 26.73 20.27 -10.21
CA SER A 46 26.70 19.57 -11.50
C SER A 46 26.25 18.12 -11.34
N ALA A 47 24.93 17.89 -11.22
CA ALA A 47 24.35 16.56 -11.34
C ALA A 47 24.68 15.96 -12.73
N SER A 48 25.02 14.67 -12.75
CA SER A 48 25.52 13.99 -13.96
C SER A 48 24.42 13.79 -15.01
N HIS A 49 24.84 13.48 -16.24
CA HIS A 49 24.02 13.56 -17.46
C HIS A 49 22.83 12.59 -17.58
N HIS A 50 22.51 11.78 -16.56
CA HIS A 50 21.39 10.84 -16.58
C HIS A 50 20.04 11.41 -16.12
N HIS A 51 20.00 12.53 -15.38
CA HIS A 51 18.75 13.10 -14.82
C HIS A 51 17.80 13.78 -15.82
N ARG A 52 17.97 13.62 -17.14
CA ARG A 52 17.15 14.29 -18.17
C ARG A 52 15.95 13.49 -18.70
N LEU A 53 15.70 12.28 -18.18
CA LEU A 53 14.69 11.34 -18.70
C LEU A 53 13.60 10.95 -17.68
N LEU A 54 13.61 11.53 -16.49
CA LEU A 54 12.58 11.30 -15.46
C LEU A 54 11.90 12.64 -15.15
N GLY A 55 10.58 12.61 -14.97
CA GLY A 55 9.80 13.76 -14.50
C GLY A 55 10.07 14.08 -13.01
N PRO A 56 9.26 14.96 -12.40
CA PRO A 56 9.28 15.16 -10.96
C PRO A 56 9.12 13.81 -10.21
N ARG A 57 9.74 13.73 -9.03
CA ARG A 57 9.84 12.53 -8.20
C ARG A 57 9.30 12.86 -6.82
N ASP A 58 8.55 11.96 -6.21
CA ASP A 58 8.11 12.13 -4.82
C ASP A 58 9.28 12.10 -3.81
N ALA A 59 9.07 12.67 -2.61
CA ALA A 59 10.06 12.78 -1.54
C ALA A 59 10.77 11.47 -1.18
N TYR A 60 10.06 10.33 -1.13
CA TYR A 60 10.68 9.02 -0.92
C TYR A 60 11.64 8.67 -2.05
N ALA A 61 11.21 8.88 -3.30
CA ALA A 61 11.99 8.61 -4.50
C ALA A 61 13.15 9.61 -4.74
N VAL A 62 13.14 10.78 -4.09
CA VAL A 62 14.24 11.76 -4.08
C VAL A 62 15.27 11.45 -2.99
N GLN A 63 14.81 11.09 -1.77
CA GLN A 63 15.69 10.80 -0.64
C GLN A 63 16.37 9.43 -0.76
N ARG A 64 15.74 8.45 -1.42
CA ARG A 64 16.34 7.15 -1.70
C ARG A 64 17.48 7.31 -2.72
N LEU A 65 18.71 7.01 -2.30
CA LEU A 65 19.91 7.10 -3.15
C LEU A 65 19.69 6.44 -4.52
N PRO A 66 20.10 7.09 -5.63
CA PRO A 66 19.98 6.53 -6.98
C PRO A 66 21.02 5.43 -7.19
N SER A 67 20.74 4.23 -6.68
CA SER A 67 21.58 3.02 -6.75
C SER A 67 21.82 2.47 -8.16
N GLY A 68 21.43 3.20 -9.22
CA GLY A 68 21.44 2.79 -10.62
C GLY A 68 20.54 1.60 -10.96
N LYS A 69 19.90 0.97 -9.95
CA LYS A 69 19.06 -0.22 -10.03
C LYS A 69 18.05 -0.16 -8.90
N GLY A 70 16.86 0.39 -9.17
CA GLY A 70 15.83 0.65 -8.15
C GLY A 70 15.54 -0.58 -7.29
N VAL A 71 15.54 -0.41 -5.96
CA VAL A 71 15.57 -1.54 -5.02
C VAL A 71 14.16 -2.09 -4.81
N GLY A 72 13.85 -3.09 -5.63
CA GLY A 72 12.67 -3.95 -5.62
C GLY A 72 12.97 -5.20 -6.47
N PRO A 73 12.34 -6.35 -6.20
CA PRO A 73 12.72 -7.62 -6.82
C PRO A 73 12.30 -7.72 -8.31
N HIS A 74 12.90 -8.67 -9.02
CA HIS A 74 12.64 -9.01 -10.43
C HIS A 74 11.28 -9.70 -10.66
N VAL A 75 10.27 -9.44 -9.85
CA VAL A 75 8.99 -10.14 -9.93
C VAL A 75 8.16 -9.60 -11.10
N THR A 76 7.97 -10.44 -12.09
CA THR A 76 6.91 -10.35 -13.09
C THR A 76 5.89 -11.43 -12.81
N SER A 77 4.70 -11.04 -12.33
CA SER A 77 3.61 -11.99 -12.05
C SER A 77 2.91 -12.46 -13.31
N LEU A 78 3.59 -13.31 -14.09
CA LEU A 78 3.13 -13.85 -15.38
C LEU A 78 2.47 -15.24 -15.26
N ASN A 79 2.53 -15.86 -14.09
CA ASN A 79 1.89 -17.14 -13.79
C ASN A 79 0.37 -16.94 -13.62
N ARG A 80 -0.37 -16.97 -14.74
CA ARG A 80 -1.84 -16.80 -14.79
C ARG A 80 -2.54 -17.60 -13.67
N PRO A 81 -3.23 -16.93 -12.73
CA PRO A 81 -4.03 -17.61 -11.71
C PRO A 81 -5.09 -18.55 -12.30
N ALA A 82 -5.46 -19.60 -11.57
CA ALA A 82 -6.66 -20.36 -11.86
C ALA A 82 -7.89 -19.44 -11.74
N GLY A 83 -8.89 -19.60 -12.61
CA GLY A 83 -10.04 -18.69 -12.68
C GLY A 83 -9.78 -17.31 -13.33
N ALA A 84 -8.52 -16.96 -13.64
CA ALA A 84 -8.16 -15.68 -14.26
C ALA A 84 -7.73 -15.81 -15.74
N GLU A 85 -7.73 -14.68 -16.43
CA GLU A 85 -7.10 -14.46 -17.73
C GLU A 85 -6.38 -13.10 -17.80
N GLY A 86 -5.42 -12.96 -18.71
CA GLY A 86 -4.66 -11.73 -18.87
C GLY A 86 -5.34 -10.79 -19.87
N ARG A 87 -5.58 -9.54 -19.49
CA ARG A 87 -6.20 -8.51 -20.34
C ARG A 87 -5.42 -7.20 -20.28
N ASN A 88 -5.10 -6.64 -21.44
CA ASN A 88 -4.67 -5.25 -21.57
C ASN A 88 -5.91 -4.36 -21.59
N LEU A 89 -5.93 -3.31 -20.77
CA LEU A 89 -6.99 -2.30 -20.75
C LEU A 89 -6.38 -0.93 -21.12
N PRO A 90 -6.96 -0.17 -22.07
CA PRO A 90 -6.45 1.14 -22.46
C PRO A 90 -6.59 2.15 -21.32
N VAL A 91 -5.61 3.03 -21.15
CA VAL A 91 -5.67 4.13 -20.18
C VAL A 91 -6.42 5.33 -20.80
N PRO A 92 -7.57 5.76 -20.26
CA PRO A 92 -8.30 6.92 -20.77
C PRO A 92 -7.44 8.18 -20.79
N GLY A 93 -7.55 8.98 -21.85
CA GLY A 93 -6.73 10.18 -22.06
C GLY A 93 -5.30 9.93 -22.59
N HIS A 94 -4.80 8.68 -22.57
CA HIS A 94 -3.44 8.33 -23.01
C HIS A 94 -3.45 7.29 -24.16
N PRO A 95 -3.75 7.70 -25.41
CA PRO A 95 -3.82 6.80 -26.56
C PRO A 95 -2.54 5.97 -26.75
N GLY A 96 -2.71 4.67 -27.02
CA GLY A 96 -1.59 3.74 -27.18
C GLY A 96 -0.89 3.35 -25.86
N THR A 97 -1.44 3.69 -24.70
CA THR A 97 -0.97 3.21 -23.39
C THR A 97 -2.00 2.26 -22.77
N GLU A 98 -1.53 1.11 -22.28
CA GLU A 98 -2.37 0.02 -21.75
C GLU A 98 -1.83 -0.50 -20.41
N VAL A 99 -2.71 -0.74 -19.45
CA VAL A 99 -2.39 -1.47 -18.21
C VAL A 99 -2.69 -2.96 -18.40
N PHE A 100 -1.77 -3.85 -18.01
CA PHE A 100 -2.07 -5.28 -17.94
C PHE A 100 -2.83 -5.60 -16.65
N THR A 101 -3.81 -6.49 -16.74
CA THR A 101 -4.60 -6.99 -15.61
C THR A 101 -4.72 -8.50 -15.63
N TRP A 102 -4.72 -9.12 -14.45
CA TRP A 102 -5.40 -10.41 -14.26
C TRP A 102 -6.87 -10.14 -14.01
N TYR A 103 -7.73 -10.67 -14.87
CA TYR A 103 -9.18 -10.45 -14.87
C TYR A 103 -9.90 -11.78 -14.63
N SER A 104 -11.02 -11.78 -13.90
CA SER A 104 -11.79 -13.00 -13.65
C SER A 104 -12.51 -13.50 -14.90
N LYS A 105 -12.64 -14.82 -15.03
CA LYS A 105 -13.47 -15.47 -16.05
C LYS A 105 -14.95 -15.59 -15.67
N THR A 106 -15.30 -15.14 -14.46
CA THR A 106 -16.67 -15.05 -13.96
C THR A 106 -16.97 -13.60 -13.58
N PRO A 107 -18.20 -13.11 -13.81
CA PRO A 107 -19.31 -13.79 -14.51
C PRO A 107 -18.99 -14.07 -15.99
N HIS A 108 -19.76 -14.95 -16.63
CA HIS A 108 -19.57 -15.25 -18.06
C HIS A 108 -20.01 -14.07 -18.94
N ASP A 109 -21.04 -13.33 -18.52
CA ASP A 109 -21.44 -12.06 -19.11
C ASP A 109 -21.19 -10.94 -18.09
N GLU A 110 -20.35 -9.97 -18.43
CA GLU A 110 -20.00 -8.88 -17.52
C GLU A 110 -21.16 -7.92 -17.23
N SER A 111 -22.23 -7.95 -18.04
CA SER A 111 -23.46 -7.20 -17.77
C SER A 111 -24.35 -7.81 -16.67
N ASP A 112 -24.05 -9.04 -16.23
CA ASP A 112 -24.69 -9.66 -15.07
C ASP A 112 -24.13 -9.15 -13.72
N ALA A 113 -22.94 -8.54 -13.71
CA ALA A 113 -22.21 -8.20 -12.48
C ALA A 113 -22.87 -7.13 -11.61
N ARG A 114 -22.94 -7.39 -10.29
CA ARG A 114 -23.35 -6.41 -9.26
C ARG A 114 -22.18 -5.75 -8.53
N ASP A 115 -21.07 -6.48 -8.36
CA ASP A 115 -19.88 -6.06 -7.65
C ASP A 115 -18.64 -6.22 -8.51
N ALA A 116 -17.74 -5.24 -8.47
CA ALA A 116 -16.40 -5.32 -9.05
C ALA A 116 -15.34 -5.09 -7.96
N PHE A 117 -14.27 -5.88 -7.99
CA PHE A 117 -13.15 -5.82 -7.06
C PHE A 117 -11.86 -5.55 -7.82
N ILE A 118 -11.12 -4.52 -7.43
CA ILE A 118 -9.79 -4.21 -7.97
C ILE A 118 -8.77 -4.34 -6.83
N ILE A 119 -7.93 -5.38 -6.87
CA ILE A 119 -6.86 -5.57 -5.87
C ILE A 119 -5.50 -5.09 -6.37
N ILE A 120 -4.88 -4.18 -5.62
CA ILE A 120 -3.57 -3.59 -5.94
C ILE A 120 -2.47 -4.31 -5.14
N HIS A 121 -1.45 -4.78 -5.86
CA HIS A 121 -0.32 -5.52 -5.29
C HIS A 121 0.64 -4.66 -4.46
N GLY A 122 1.50 -5.33 -3.67
CA GLY A 122 2.53 -4.70 -2.87
C GLY A 122 3.81 -4.32 -3.63
N VAL A 123 4.88 -4.11 -2.88
CA VAL A 123 6.22 -3.71 -3.36
C VAL A 123 6.88 -4.82 -4.18
N LYS A 124 6.36 -6.04 -4.06
CA LYS A 124 6.77 -7.24 -4.82
C LYS A 124 6.07 -7.42 -6.14
N ARG A 125 5.23 -6.49 -6.62
CA ARG A 125 4.73 -6.45 -8.02
C ARG A 125 4.14 -7.79 -8.49
N ASN A 126 3.47 -8.44 -7.55
CA ASN A 126 3.01 -9.83 -7.56
C ASN A 126 1.49 -9.90 -7.77
N ALA A 127 1.00 -9.33 -8.88
CA ALA A 127 -0.43 -9.24 -9.19
C ALA A 127 -1.14 -10.60 -9.23
N ASP A 128 -0.43 -11.68 -9.60
CA ASP A 128 -0.99 -13.04 -9.61
C ASP A 128 -1.26 -13.56 -8.18
N LEU A 129 -0.35 -13.28 -7.24
CA LEU A 129 -0.55 -13.63 -5.82
C LEU A 129 -1.68 -12.80 -5.21
N TYR A 130 -1.70 -11.49 -5.46
CA TYR A 130 -2.77 -10.63 -4.96
C TYR A 130 -4.14 -11.02 -5.55
N TRP A 131 -4.22 -11.37 -6.84
CA TRP A 131 -5.44 -11.92 -7.42
C TRP A 131 -5.88 -13.21 -6.71
N LYS A 132 -4.96 -14.15 -6.42
CA LYS A 132 -5.25 -15.38 -5.66
C LYS A 132 -5.75 -15.06 -4.25
N ILE A 133 -5.15 -14.10 -3.56
CA ILE A 133 -5.57 -13.65 -2.21
C ILE A 133 -7.00 -13.10 -2.26
N LEU A 134 -7.31 -12.21 -3.20
CA LEU A 134 -8.68 -11.69 -3.40
C LEU A 134 -9.66 -12.83 -3.71
N ASN A 135 -9.31 -13.75 -4.61
CA ASN A 135 -10.18 -14.85 -5.01
C ASN A 135 -10.45 -15.83 -3.85
N ASN A 136 -9.43 -16.11 -3.02
CA ASN A 136 -9.57 -16.96 -1.83
C ASN A 136 -10.38 -16.27 -0.72
N ALA A 137 -10.21 -14.96 -0.52
CA ALA A 137 -11.03 -14.19 0.41
C ALA A 137 -12.48 -14.07 -0.06
N PHE A 138 -12.70 -13.88 -1.37
CA PHE A 138 -14.01 -13.87 -2.01
C PHE A 138 -14.72 -15.23 -1.87
N ALA A 139 -14.02 -16.35 -2.08
CA ALA A 139 -14.59 -17.69 -1.87
C ALA A 139 -15.05 -17.88 -0.41
N LYS A 140 -14.19 -17.53 0.57
CA LYS A 140 -14.56 -17.53 2.00
C LYS A 140 -15.77 -16.62 2.28
N GLY A 141 -15.80 -15.42 1.69
CA GLY A 141 -16.89 -14.47 1.85
C GLY A 141 -18.23 -14.99 1.30
N ARG A 142 -18.21 -15.63 0.12
CA ARG A 142 -19.36 -16.29 -0.50
C ARG A 142 -19.87 -17.43 0.38
N ASP A 143 -18.96 -18.27 0.86
CA ASP A 143 -19.29 -19.45 1.69
C ASP A 143 -19.81 -19.02 3.08
N ALA A 144 -19.38 -17.86 3.58
CA ALA A 144 -19.93 -17.16 4.75
C ALA A 144 -21.21 -16.34 4.45
N ASN A 145 -21.70 -16.33 3.21
CA ASN A 145 -22.92 -15.63 2.74
C ASN A 145 -22.87 -14.10 2.89
N PHE A 146 -21.71 -13.47 2.68
CA PHE A 146 -21.60 -12.01 2.62
C PHE A 146 -22.31 -11.43 1.38
N PRO A 147 -23.05 -10.30 1.51
CA PRO A 147 -23.88 -9.76 0.43
C PRO A 147 -23.08 -9.20 -0.76
N GLY A 148 -21.83 -8.77 -0.57
CA GLY A 148 -20.92 -8.35 -1.64
C GLY A 148 -20.07 -9.49 -2.22
N ALA A 149 -20.35 -10.76 -1.89
CA ALA A 149 -19.62 -11.93 -2.41
C ALA A 149 -20.49 -12.76 -3.39
N ASP A 150 -21.30 -12.07 -4.19
CA ASP A 150 -22.15 -12.63 -5.25
C ASP A 150 -21.30 -13.37 -6.30
N GLU A 151 -21.76 -14.53 -6.81
CA GLU A 151 -21.01 -15.34 -7.76
C GLU A 151 -20.73 -14.61 -9.08
N ASP A 152 -21.62 -13.68 -9.46
CA ASP A 152 -21.46 -12.79 -10.62
C ASP A 152 -20.55 -11.58 -10.35
N SER A 153 -19.77 -11.56 -9.25
CA SER A 153 -18.79 -10.48 -9.01
C SER A 153 -17.59 -10.57 -9.96
N ILE A 154 -17.03 -9.43 -10.38
CA ILE A 154 -15.78 -9.32 -11.16
C ILE A 154 -14.58 -9.14 -10.21
N ARG A 155 -13.44 -9.79 -10.49
CA ARG A 155 -12.18 -9.68 -9.72
C ARG A 155 -11.00 -9.36 -10.64
N VAL A 156 -10.39 -8.19 -10.45
CA VAL A 156 -9.30 -7.64 -11.26
C VAL A 156 -8.06 -7.37 -10.39
N ALA A 157 -6.86 -7.66 -10.92
CA ALA A 157 -5.59 -7.22 -10.33
C ALA A 157 -4.70 -6.58 -11.43
N PRO A 158 -4.55 -5.25 -11.47
CA PRO A 158 -3.59 -4.60 -12.36
C PRO A 158 -2.14 -4.94 -11.97
N LEU A 159 -1.24 -4.95 -12.97
CA LEU A 159 0.19 -5.15 -12.79
C LEU A 159 0.95 -3.91 -13.25
N PHE A 160 1.70 -3.31 -12.32
CA PHE A 160 2.58 -2.18 -12.59
C PHE A 160 4.01 -2.67 -12.87
N PHE A 161 4.36 -2.74 -14.15
CA PHE A 161 5.65 -3.24 -14.61
C PHE A 161 6.80 -2.27 -14.33
N SER A 162 7.99 -2.81 -14.19
CA SER A 162 9.24 -2.07 -14.32
C SER A 162 9.69 -2.10 -15.78
N ALA A 163 9.79 -0.93 -16.41
CA ALA A 163 10.28 -0.79 -17.78
C ALA A 163 11.73 -1.30 -17.95
N GLU A 164 12.52 -1.35 -16.88
CA GLU A 164 13.89 -1.89 -16.88
C GLU A 164 13.95 -3.38 -16.51
N ARG A 165 13.26 -3.82 -15.45
CA ARG A 165 13.38 -5.19 -14.94
C ARG A 165 12.51 -6.20 -15.68
N ASP A 166 11.50 -5.73 -16.41
CA ASP A 166 10.47 -6.55 -17.05
C ASP A 166 10.48 -6.37 -18.59
N ALA A 167 11.58 -5.85 -19.14
CA ALA A 167 11.72 -5.46 -20.55
C ALA A 167 11.49 -6.59 -21.58
N ASP A 168 11.57 -7.86 -21.16
CA ASP A 168 11.25 -9.02 -22.01
C ASP A 168 9.73 -9.21 -22.24
N VAL A 169 8.87 -8.52 -21.46
CA VAL A 169 7.40 -8.63 -21.55
C VAL A 169 6.68 -7.27 -21.66
N VAL A 170 7.34 -6.17 -21.31
CA VAL A 170 6.86 -4.80 -21.58
C VAL A 170 7.04 -4.49 -23.07
N ASN A 171 5.95 -4.13 -23.76
CA ASN A 171 5.97 -3.75 -25.18
C ASN A 171 5.74 -2.23 -25.37
N SER A 172 5.59 -1.77 -26.62
CA SER A 172 5.41 -0.35 -26.96
C SER A 172 4.08 0.29 -26.53
N THR A 173 3.12 -0.47 -26.00
CA THR A 173 1.88 0.04 -25.39
C THR A 173 1.81 -0.20 -23.87
N THR A 174 2.59 -1.15 -23.35
CA THR A 174 2.50 -1.61 -21.96
C THR A 174 2.99 -0.57 -20.96
N LEU A 175 2.13 -0.18 -20.02
CA LEU A 175 2.45 0.78 -18.97
C LEU A 175 3.54 0.27 -18.01
N GLY A 176 4.61 1.04 -17.81
CA GLY A 176 5.71 0.68 -16.90
C GLY A 176 6.61 1.83 -16.45
N TRP A 177 7.35 1.62 -15.35
CA TRP A 177 8.20 2.62 -14.68
C TRP A 177 9.68 2.18 -14.63
N ALA A 178 10.63 3.10 -14.83
CA ALA A 178 12.05 2.78 -14.79
C ALA A 178 12.48 2.30 -13.39
N GLU A 179 12.31 3.13 -12.36
CA GLU A 179 12.44 2.67 -10.96
C GLU A 179 11.21 1.79 -10.62
N PRO A 180 11.38 0.53 -10.20
CA PRO A 180 10.30 -0.47 -10.17
C PRO A 180 9.11 -0.14 -9.26
N ASN A 181 9.28 0.73 -8.26
CA ASN A 181 8.29 1.03 -7.23
C ASN A 181 7.95 2.53 -7.16
N ALA A 182 8.34 3.31 -8.19
CA ALA A 182 7.95 4.71 -8.37
C ALA A 182 6.42 4.90 -8.42
N TRP A 183 5.70 3.97 -9.04
CA TRP A 183 4.23 3.95 -9.09
C TRP A 183 3.58 4.00 -7.70
N ILE A 184 4.27 3.56 -6.63
CA ILE A 184 3.76 3.63 -5.25
C ILE A 184 3.62 5.08 -4.76
N GLY A 185 4.45 5.99 -5.26
CA GLY A 185 4.33 7.43 -5.00
C GLY A 185 3.30 8.11 -5.89
N GLY A 186 2.94 7.50 -7.03
CA GLY A 186 2.18 8.14 -8.10
C GLY A 186 3.04 8.89 -9.12
N ASP A 187 4.35 8.70 -9.13
CA ASP A 187 5.26 9.18 -10.17
C ASP A 187 4.79 8.75 -11.59
N GLY A 188 5.18 9.50 -12.61
CA GLY A 188 4.87 9.20 -14.01
C GLY A 188 5.55 7.96 -14.56
N SER A 189 4.82 7.23 -15.41
CA SER A 189 5.35 6.09 -16.17
C SER A 189 6.37 6.51 -17.22
N THR A 190 7.35 5.64 -17.47
CA THR A 190 8.43 5.85 -18.44
C THR A 190 8.30 5.00 -19.70
N ASN A 191 7.44 3.97 -19.67
CA ASN A 191 7.01 3.22 -20.86
C ASN A 191 5.48 3.24 -20.97
N PRO A 192 4.89 3.51 -22.16
CA PRO A 192 5.54 3.95 -23.39
C PRO A 192 6.38 5.24 -23.21
N PRO A 193 7.41 5.51 -24.05
CA PRO A 193 8.28 6.66 -23.85
C PRO A 193 7.52 8.00 -23.85
N ASN A 194 7.71 8.80 -22.80
CA ASN A 194 6.96 10.04 -22.51
C ASN A 194 5.46 9.83 -22.22
N SER A 195 5.05 8.65 -21.73
CA SER A 195 3.66 8.40 -21.30
C SER A 195 3.24 9.24 -20.09
N ASP A 196 4.13 9.37 -19.10
CA ASP A 196 3.98 10.20 -17.90
C ASP A 196 2.67 9.95 -17.12
N VAL A 197 2.14 8.73 -17.19
CA VAL A 197 0.88 8.33 -16.55
C VAL A 197 1.14 8.04 -15.07
N SER A 198 0.50 8.82 -14.19
CA SER A 198 0.41 8.47 -12.78
C SER A 198 -0.49 7.24 -12.57
N VAL A 199 -0.17 6.40 -11.58
CA VAL A 199 -1.03 5.27 -11.17
C VAL A 199 -2.47 5.70 -10.87
N PHE A 200 -2.67 6.93 -10.37
CA PHE A 200 -3.98 7.48 -10.05
C PHE A 200 -4.87 7.64 -11.30
N THR A 201 -4.29 8.00 -12.45
CA THR A 201 -4.99 8.06 -13.75
C THR A 201 -5.47 6.67 -14.21
N VAL A 202 -4.72 5.61 -13.88
CA VAL A 202 -5.12 4.23 -14.17
C VAL A 202 -6.32 3.81 -13.31
N LEU A 203 -6.33 4.18 -12.03
CA LEU A 203 -7.42 3.88 -11.11
C LEU A 203 -8.69 4.68 -11.45
N ASP A 204 -8.56 5.96 -11.83
CA ASP A 204 -9.65 6.75 -12.42
C ASP A 204 -10.23 6.04 -13.65
N GLY A 205 -9.36 5.55 -14.56
CA GLY A 205 -9.78 4.87 -15.78
C GLY A 205 -10.50 3.53 -15.53
N LEU A 206 -10.05 2.75 -14.55
CA LEU A 206 -10.74 1.52 -14.12
C LEU A 206 -12.09 1.85 -13.45
N MET A 207 -12.16 2.91 -12.65
CA MET A 207 -13.43 3.39 -12.07
C MET A 207 -14.40 3.85 -13.17
N GLN A 208 -13.94 4.63 -14.14
CA GLN A 208 -14.75 5.08 -15.28
C GLN A 208 -15.27 3.90 -16.11
N ARG A 209 -14.44 2.86 -16.34
CA ARG A 209 -14.88 1.63 -17.00
C ARG A 209 -16.05 0.97 -16.27
N PHE A 210 -15.96 0.82 -14.95
CA PHE A 210 -17.03 0.19 -14.17
C PHE A 210 -18.24 1.11 -13.91
N ALA A 211 -18.10 2.42 -14.11
CA ALA A 211 -19.20 3.37 -14.04
C ALA A 211 -20.05 3.44 -15.32
N ASP A 212 -19.62 2.79 -16.41
CA ASP A 212 -20.34 2.67 -17.68
C ASP A 212 -21.57 1.77 -17.54
N GLN A 213 -22.76 2.40 -17.51
CA GLN A 213 -24.04 1.70 -17.38
C GLN A 213 -24.52 1.00 -18.67
N GLU A 214 -23.90 1.26 -19.84
CA GLU A 214 -24.19 0.48 -21.05
C GLU A 214 -23.43 -0.85 -21.03
N ALA A 215 -22.19 -0.85 -20.53
CA ALA A 215 -21.37 -2.06 -20.38
C ALA A 215 -21.69 -2.86 -19.10
N TYR A 216 -22.00 -2.18 -17.99
CA TYR A 216 -22.20 -2.78 -16.66
C TYR A 216 -23.56 -2.39 -16.03
N PRO A 217 -24.70 -2.66 -16.69
CA PRO A 217 -26.03 -2.15 -16.31
C PRO A 217 -26.57 -2.59 -14.95
N LYS A 218 -25.95 -3.57 -14.28
CA LYS A 218 -26.35 -4.06 -12.95
C LYS A 218 -25.37 -3.69 -11.83
N LEU A 219 -24.26 -3.01 -12.14
CA LEU A 219 -23.18 -2.81 -11.19
C LEU A 219 -23.52 -1.75 -10.13
N GLU A 220 -23.62 -2.19 -8.88
CA GLU A 220 -23.94 -1.34 -7.74
C GLU A 220 -22.69 -0.84 -7.00
N ARG A 221 -21.62 -1.63 -7.00
CA ARG A 221 -20.45 -1.46 -6.14
C ARG A 221 -19.13 -1.71 -6.87
N LEU A 222 -18.16 -0.83 -6.63
CA LEU A 222 -16.76 -1.01 -6.96
C LEU A 222 -15.91 -0.93 -5.70
N THR A 223 -15.29 -2.04 -5.32
CA THR A 223 -14.40 -2.10 -4.14
C THR A 223 -12.95 -2.18 -4.60
N PHE A 224 -12.20 -1.11 -4.40
CA PHE A 224 -10.75 -1.17 -4.45
C PHE A 224 -10.22 -1.81 -3.15
N VAL A 225 -9.24 -2.70 -3.28
CA VAL A 225 -8.60 -3.43 -2.18
C VAL A 225 -7.09 -3.32 -2.35
N ALA A 226 -6.33 -3.15 -1.27
CA ALA A 226 -4.87 -3.21 -1.36
C ALA A 226 -4.21 -3.52 -0.01
N HIS A 227 -2.97 -4.02 -0.05
CA HIS A 227 -2.10 -4.21 1.12
C HIS A 227 -0.73 -3.54 0.90
N GLY A 228 -0.05 -3.14 1.99
CA GLY A 228 1.36 -2.75 2.00
C GLY A 228 1.77 -1.67 0.98
N GLY A 229 2.40 -2.10 -0.11
CA GLY A 229 2.76 -1.21 -1.23
C GLY A 229 1.54 -0.64 -1.94
N GLY A 230 0.56 -1.48 -2.30
CA GLY A 230 -0.67 -1.05 -2.94
C GLY A 230 -1.55 -0.21 -2.00
N ALA A 231 -1.53 -0.48 -0.69
CA ALA A 231 -2.30 0.30 0.29
C ALA A 231 -1.82 1.76 0.39
N GLN A 232 -0.52 2.01 0.18
CA GLN A 232 0.03 3.36 0.07
C GLN A 232 -0.49 4.11 -1.16
N VAL A 233 -0.66 3.43 -2.30
CA VAL A 233 -1.33 3.99 -3.48
C VAL A 233 -2.80 4.22 -3.19
N LEU A 234 -3.49 3.23 -2.65
CA LEU A 234 -4.94 3.27 -2.50
C LEU A 234 -5.40 4.32 -1.48
N GLN A 235 -4.65 4.54 -0.41
CA GLN A 235 -4.92 5.65 0.51
C GLN A 235 -4.76 7.00 -0.19
N ARG A 236 -3.74 7.18 -1.02
CA ARG A 236 -3.51 8.42 -1.78
C ARG A 236 -4.58 8.63 -2.85
N TYR A 237 -4.99 7.58 -3.54
CA TYR A 237 -6.09 7.62 -4.50
C TYR A 237 -7.44 7.92 -3.80
N ALA A 238 -7.70 7.36 -2.62
CA ALA A 238 -8.89 7.68 -1.83
C ALA A 238 -8.95 9.17 -1.42
N VAL A 239 -7.81 9.87 -1.32
CA VAL A 239 -7.72 11.33 -1.08
C VAL A 239 -7.80 12.13 -2.39
N LEU A 240 -7.01 11.76 -3.39
CA LEU A 240 -6.71 12.57 -4.58
C LEU A 240 -7.61 12.25 -5.80
N GLY A 241 -7.97 10.98 -5.97
CA GLY A 241 -8.70 10.43 -7.12
C GLY A 241 -10.05 11.09 -7.37
N GLN A 242 -10.60 10.94 -8.57
CA GLN A 242 -11.93 11.43 -8.91
C GLN A 242 -13.02 10.65 -8.16
N ASP A 243 -14.23 11.20 -8.11
CA ASP A 243 -15.44 10.44 -7.77
C ASP A 243 -16.05 9.87 -9.08
N PRO A 244 -16.96 8.88 -9.02
CA PRO A 244 -17.69 8.44 -10.20
C PRO A 244 -18.38 9.60 -10.95
N PRO A 245 -18.63 9.47 -12.27
CA PRO A 245 -19.45 10.42 -13.02
C PRO A 245 -20.78 10.70 -12.32
N SER A 246 -21.25 11.96 -12.33
CA SER A 246 -22.43 12.40 -11.56
C SER A 246 -23.72 11.64 -11.84
N GLU A 247 -23.86 11.09 -13.04
CA GLU A 247 -25.03 10.32 -13.47
C GLU A 247 -24.94 8.83 -13.08
N SER A 248 -23.77 8.38 -12.60
CA SER A 248 -23.53 6.99 -12.22
C SER A 248 -23.98 6.72 -10.78
N SER A 249 -24.75 5.64 -10.60
CA SER A 249 -25.18 5.14 -9.29
C SER A 249 -24.11 4.32 -8.56
N LEU A 250 -22.91 4.17 -9.13
CA LEU A 250 -21.85 3.29 -8.64
C LEU A 250 -21.30 3.74 -7.28
N LYS A 251 -21.39 2.86 -6.27
CA LYS A 251 -20.82 3.09 -4.94
C LYS A 251 -19.37 2.64 -4.91
N VAL A 252 -18.43 3.54 -4.57
CA VAL A 252 -17.00 3.19 -4.49
C VAL A 252 -16.54 3.03 -3.04
N ARG A 253 -15.84 1.92 -2.78
CA ARG A 253 -15.27 1.52 -1.48
C ARG A 253 -13.76 1.34 -1.59
N TYR A 254 -13.04 1.69 -0.52
CA TYR A 254 -11.57 1.67 -0.47
C TYR A 254 -11.10 0.86 0.74
N VAL A 255 -10.63 -0.37 0.53
CA VAL A 255 -10.13 -1.29 1.58
C VAL A 255 -8.61 -1.26 1.64
N ILE A 256 -8.04 -0.78 2.74
CA ILE A 256 -6.64 -0.38 2.87
C ILE A 256 -5.99 -1.19 4.01
N GLY A 257 -5.18 -2.19 3.66
CA GLY A 257 -4.43 -3.05 4.59
C GLY A 257 -2.99 -2.59 4.81
N ASP A 258 -2.57 -2.39 6.07
CA ASP A 258 -1.20 -2.08 6.49
C ASP A 258 -0.40 -1.09 5.58
N PRO A 259 -0.94 0.09 5.26
CA PRO A 259 -0.20 1.09 4.49
C PRO A 259 1.03 1.55 5.26
N SER A 260 2.23 1.41 4.66
CA SER A 260 3.46 1.84 5.34
C SER A 260 3.56 3.36 5.54
N THR A 261 2.83 4.15 4.75
CA THR A 261 2.76 5.61 4.80
C THR A 261 1.41 6.10 4.28
N MET A 262 0.90 7.19 4.86
CA MET A 262 -0.36 7.82 4.45
C MET A 262 -0.09 9.30 4.15
N LEU A 263 -0.86 9.86 3.22
CA LEU A 263 -0.88 11.28 2.91
C LEU A 263 -1.59 12.04 4.03
N TYR A 264 -0.86 12.90 4.75
CA TYR A 264 -1.41 13.85 5.71
C TYR A 264 -1.90 15.11 4.99
N PHE A 265 -3.00 15.69 5.47
CA PHE A 265 -3.58 16.93 4.93
C PHE A 265 -2.95 18.18 5.51
N THR A 266 -2.24 18.03 6.63
CA THR A 266 -1.70 19.13 7.44
C THR A 266 -0.28 18.76 7.88
N ARG A 267 0.48 19.74 8.38
CA ARG A 267 1.83 19.54 8.95
C ARG A 267 1.83 18.86 10.32
N ASP A 268 0.68 18.68 10.96
CA ASP A 268 0.59 18.12 12.31
C ASP A 268 1.08 16.65 12.34
N ARG A 269 1.90 16.26 13.33
CA ARG A 269 2.48 14.91 13.43
C ARG A 269 2.40 14.31 14.86
N PRO A 270 2.28 12.98 15.00
CA PRO A 270 2.13 12.27 16.29
C PRO A 270 3.42 12.11 17.10
N VAL A 271 4.58 12.49 16.55
CA VAL A 271 5.91 12.30 17.12
C VAL A 271 6.78 13.54 16.89
N PRO A 272 7.88 13.74 17.65
CA PRO A 272 8.82 14.82 17.40
C PRO A 272 9.49 14.69 16.03
N VAL A 273 9.75 15.81 15.36
CA VAL A 273 10.50 15.85 14.08
C VAL A 273 11.41 17.09 14.06
N ASP A 274 12.69 16.89 13.79
CA ASP A 274 13.60 17.98 13.39
C ASP A 274 13.22 18.44 11.98
N THR A 275 12.62 19.61 11.85
CA THR A 275 12.15 20.17 10.57
C THR A 275 13.17 21.05 9.86
N SER A 276 14.41 21.14 10.37
CA SER A 276 15.49 21.91 9.73
C SER A 276 15.99 21.26 8.44
N ASP A 277 16.72 22.02 7.62
CA ASP A 277 17.40 21.51 6.41
C ASP A 277 18.35 20.33 6.68
N GLN A 278 18.77 20.15 7.93
CA GLN A 278 19.64 19.05 8.37
C GLN A 278 18.86 17.90 9.01
N GLY A 279 17.57 18.07 9.29
CA GLY A 279 16.69 17.07 9.90
C GLY A 279 15.93 16.28 8.85
N CYS A 280 14.61 16.48 8.84
CA CYS A 280 13.66 15.89 7.92
C CYS A 280 12.82 16.98 7.23
N PRO A 281 13.41 17.85 6.38
CA PRO A 281 12.70 18.99 5.81
C PRO A 281 11.49 18.55 4.96
N ALA A 282 11.63 17.43 4.24
CA ALA A 282 10.61 16.86 3.35
C ALA A 282 9.51 16.02 4.06
N PHE A 283 9.38 16.07 5.40
CA PHE A 283 8.38 15.28 6.14
C PHE A 283 6.91 15.59 5.79
N ASN A 284 6.66 16.69 5.07
CA ASN A 284 5.36 17.13 4.58
C ASN A 284 5.34 17.33 3.05
N ASP A 285 6.44 17.06 2.36
CA ASP A 285 6.46 16.94 0.91
C ASP A 285 5.67 15.69 0.49
N PHE A 286 5.05 15.74 -0.68
CA PHE A 286 4.44 14.57 -1.30
C PHE A 286 5.53 13.53 -1.58
N ARG A 287 5.42 12.26 -1.16
CA ARG A 287 4.19 11.50 -0.84
C ARG A 287 3.63 11.60 0.59
N TYR A 288 4.28 12.28 1.54
CA TYR A 288 3.91 12.30 2.97
C TYR A 288 2.86 13.35 3.32
N GLY A 289 2.97 14.54 2.74
CA GLY A 289 2.01 15.63 2.86
C GLY A 289 1.70 16.25 1.49
N LEU A 290 1.16 17.47 1.50
CA LEU A 290 0.70 18.18 0.31
C LEU A 290 1.72 19.20 -0.24
N ASP A 291 2.88 19.38 0.41
CA ASP A 291 3.93 20.25 -0.13
C ASP A 291 4.61 19.58 -1.34
N ALA A 292 5.26 20.37 -2.19
CA ALA A 292 6.09 19.89 -3.31
C ALA A 292 5.45 18.80 -4.22
N TYR A 293 4.13 18.87 -4.44
CA TYR A 293 3.37 17.86 -5.18
C TYR A 293 3.98 17.52 -6.56
N SER A 294 4.34 16.26 -6.75
CA SER A 294 5.19 15.79 -7.87
C SER A 294 4.51 14.85 -8.86
N ALA A 295 3.39 14.21 -8.50
CA ALA A 295 2.73 13.24 -9.38
C ALA A 295 2.12 13.94 -10.62
N PRO A 296 2.28 13.38 -11.84
CA PRO A 296 1.60 13.86 -13.04
C PRO A 296 0.12 13.43 -13.02
N TYR A 297 -0.63 14.03 -12.09
CA TYR A 297 -2.04 13.77 -11.87
C TYR A 297 -2.77 15.07 -11.52
N ALA A 298 -3.82 15.40 -12.27
CA ALA A 298 -4.51 16.67 -12.16
C ALA A 298 -5.57 16.64 -11.05
N ILE A 299 -5.20 17.05 -9.83
CA ILE A 299 -6.16 17.29 -8.73
C ILE A 299 -7.19 18.33 -9.19
N THR A 300 -8.40 17.86 -9.52
CA THR A 300 -9.43 18.67 -10.18
C THR A 300 -10.74 18.64 -9.38
N PRO A 301 -11.31 19.81 -9.00
CA PRO A 301 -10.67 21.13 -9.05
C PRO A 301 -9.43 21.20 -8.14
N PRO A 302 -8.62 22.27 -8.17
CA PRO A 302 -7.53 22.45 -7.22
C PRO A 302 -8.07 22.54 -5.79
N LEU A 303 -8.02 21.43 -5.05
CA LEU A 303 -8.61 21.32 -3.72
C LEU A 303 -7.62 21.76 -2.64
N ALA A 304 -8.00 22.78 -1.87
CA ALA A 304 -7.34 23.10 -0.61
C ALA A 304 -7.41 21.92 0.37
N PRO A 305 -6.50 21.81 1.36
CA PRO A 305 -6.43 20.65 2.25
C PRO A 305 -7.75 20.31 2.95
N GLY A 306 -8.49 21.32 3.41
CA GLY A 306 -9.81 21.12 4.02
C GLY A 306 -10.84 20.47 3.10
N SER A 307 -10.82 20.78 1.80
CA SER A 307 -11.74 20.19 0.81
C SER A 307 -11.31 18.79 0.37
N LEU A 308 -9.99 18.53 0.28
CA LEU A 308 -9.46 17.17 0.16
C LEU A 308 -9.91 16.30 1.35
N PHE A 309 -9.81 16.83 2.58
CA PHE A 309 -10.23 16.14 3.79
C PHE A 309 -11.74 15.87 3.79
N GLN A 310 -12.58 16.87 3.54
CA GLN A 310 -14.04 16.70 3.45
C GLN A 310 -14.44 15.61 2.45
N ARG A 311 -13.85 15.60 1.25
CA ARG A 311 -14.10 14.57 0.23
C ARG A 311 -13.65 13.19 0.71
N TYR A 312 -12.42 13.10 1.21
CA TYR A 312 -11.87 11.85 1.75
C TYR A 312 -12.75 11.26 2.85
N MET A 313 -13.13 12.06 3.85
CA MET A 313 -13.99 11.65 4.97
C MET A 313 -15.44 11.30 4.57
N SER A 314 -15.85 11.63 3.34
CA SER A 314 -17.17 11.28 2.77
C SER A 314 -17.20 9.91 2.08
N ARG A 315 -16.05 9.36 1.67
CA ARG A 315 -15.93 8.06 0.95
C ARG A 315 -15.99 6.87 1.95
N ASP A 316 -16.44 5.69 1.51
CA ASP A 316 -16.41 4.46 2.33
C ASP A 316 -14.98 3.89 2.36
N VAL A 317 -14.18 4.36 3.31
CA VAL A 317 -12.77 3.98 3.48
C VAL A 317 -12.62 3.06 4.70
N ARG A 318 -11.98 1.91 4.49
CA ARG A 318 -11.96 0.78 5.42
C ARG A 318 -10.53 0.35 5.68
N TYR A 319 -10.03 0.67 6.87
CA TYR A 319 -8.70 0.28 7.32
C TYR A 319 -8.71 -1.12 7.92
N LEU A 320 -7.80 -1.97 7.44
CA LEU A 320 -7.44 -3.24 8.06
C LEU A 320 -6.01 -3.10 8.57
N ILE A 321 -5.78 -3.38 9.86
CA ILE A 321 -4.46 -3.21 10.46
C ILE A 321 -4.09 -4.48 11.23
N GLY A 322 -3.03 -5.15 10.79
CA GLY A 322 -2.45 -6.31 11.47
C GLY A 322 -1.91 -5.92 12.86
N SER A 323 -2.40 -6.57 13.92
CA SER A 323 -2.00 -6.22 15.29
C SER A 323 -0.50 -6.39 15.55
N ASN A 324 0.15 -7.22 14.73
CA ASN A 324 1.54 -7.63 14.84
C ASN A 324 2.42 -7.08 13.70
N ASP A 325 1.96 -6.12 12.89
CA ASP A 325 2.81 -5.34 11.96
C ASP A 325 3.63 -4.28 12.72
N THR A 326 4.43 -4.77 13.66
CA THR A 326 5.21 -4.01 14.64
C THR A 326 6.70 -3.96 14.31
N ARG A 327 7.10 -4.55 13.17
CA ARG A 327 8.50 -4.58 12.73
C ARG A 327 9.04 -3.16 12.56
N THR A 328 10.19 -2.92 13.17
CA THR A 328 10.85 -1.61 13.14
C THR A 328 11.87 -1.48 12.00
N ASP A 329 12.15 -2.57 11.28
CA ASP A 329 13.12 -2.67 10.20
C ASP A 329 12.48 -2.66 8.79
N LYS A 330 11.16 -2.45 8.68
CA LYS A 330 10.36 -2.77 7.48
C LYS A 330 9.36 -1.73 7.05
N GLY A 331 9.05 -1.72 5.76
CA GLY A 331 8.30 -0.63 5.15
C GLY A 331 9.19 0.58 4.87
N ASP A 332 8.59 1.75 4.70
CA ASP A 332 9.34 3.00 4.63
C ASP A 332 10.01 3.30 5.99
N GLN A 333 11.33 3.40 6.02
CA GLN A 333 12.13 3.76 7.19
C GLN A 333 12.91 5.08 6.99
N LEU A 334 12.49 5.91 6.03
CA LEU A 334 12.93 7.30 5.95
C LEU A 334 12.21 8.13 7.03
N CYS A 335 12.82 9.27 7.39
CA CYS A 335 12.33 10.15 8.45
C CYS A 335 10.90 10.66 8.20
N GLY A 336 10.45 10.82 6.94
CA GLY A 336 9.07 11.16 6.60
C GLY A 336 8.07 10.04 6.92
N GLY A 337 8.49 8.78 6.75
CA GLY A 337 7.74 7.61 7.20
C GLY A 337 7.69 7.51 8.72
N HIS A 338 8.79 7.82 9.41
CA HIS A 338 8.82 7.88 10.88
C HIS A 338 7.98 9.01 11.45
N ALA A 339 7.94 10.17 10.81
CA ALA A 339 7.13 11.32 11.23
C ALA A 339 5.64 10.96 11.37
N ALA A 340 5.15 9.95 10.63
CA ALA A 340 3.76 9.49 10.70
C ALA A 340 3.42 8.62 11.93
N GLY A 341 4.38 8.25 12.79
CA GLY A 341 4.10 7.43 13.99
C GLY A 341 5.20 6.47 14.46
N GLY A 342 6.47 6.74 14.13
CA GLY A 342 7.62 5.90 14.49
C GLY A 342 7.93 4.80 13.47
N THR A 343 8.71 3.81 13.88
CA THR A 343 9.24 2.75 12.99
C THR A 343 8.22 1.70 12.58
N ALA A 344 7.19 1.40 13.39
CA ALA A 344 6.21 0.35 13.10
C ALA A 344 5.05 0.84 12.20
N ARG A 345 4.71 0.09 11.14
CA ARG A 345 3.60 0.45 10.21
C ARG A 345 2.24 0.51 10.91
N ARG A 346 1.97 -0.44 11.81
CA ARG A 346 0.76 -0.49 12.63
C ARG A 346 0.53 0.82 13.40
N ASP A 347 1.58 1.32 14.07
CA ASP A 347 1.47 2.48 14.96
C ASP A 347 1.30 3.78 14.16
N ARG A 348 1.86 3.88 12.95
CA ARG A 348 1.53 4.96 11.99
C ARG A 348 0.05 4.94 11.60
N SER A 349 -0.48 3.76 11.29
CA SER A 349 -1.88 3.59 10.86
C SER A 349 -2.86 3.93 11.99
N TYR A 350 -2.55 3.51 13.21
CA TYR A 350 -3.27 3.93 14.42
C TYR A 350 -3.20 5.45 14.64
N ASN A 351 -2.00 6.04 14.62
CA ASN A 351 -1.84 7.47 14.87
C ASN A 351 -2.51 8.35 13.79
N TYR A 352 -2.55 7.89 12.54
CA TYR A 352 -3.32 8.53 11.47
C TYR A 352 -4.84 8.45 11.73
N TRP A 353 -5.34 7.36 12.31
CA TRP A 353 -6.76 7.22 12.66
C TRP A 353 -7.21 8.18 13.77
N SER A 354 -6.39 8.39 14.81
CA SER A 354 -6.64 9.44 15.82
C SER A 354 -6.60 10.84 15.19
N TYR A 355 -5.69 11.07 14.24
CA TYR A 355 -5.60 12.33 13.49
C TYR A 355 -6.86 12.64 12.66
N LEU A 356 -7.45 11.64 11.99
CA LEU A 356 -8.73 11.82 11.31
C LEU A 356 -9.86 12.20 12.30
N HIS A 357 -9.90 11.56 13.48
CA HIS A 357 -10.87 11.91 14.53
C HIS A 357 -10.71 13.35 15.00
N LEU A 358 -9.47 13.76 15.29
CA LEU A 358 -9.14 15.09 15.79
C LEU A 358 -9.49 16.18 14.77
N LEU A 359 -9.07 16.04 13.52
CA LEU A 359 -9.38 17.02 12.47
C LEU A 359 -10.89 17.13 12.19
N ALA A 360 -11.61 16.00 12.13
CA ALA A 360 -13.06 15.99 11.90
C ALA A 360 -13.89 16.39 13.13
N GLY A 361 -13.26 16.55 14.31
CA GLY A 361 -13.92 16.85 15.58
C GLY A 361 -14.81 15.70 16.08
N LYS A 362 -14.37 14.45 15.96
CA LYS A 362 -15.11 13.26 16.40
C LYS A 362 -14.63 12.76 17.76
N THR A 363 -15.58 12.43 18.61
CA THR A 363 -15.35 11.93 19.98
C THR A 363 -16.10 10.62 20.22
N PRO A 364 -15.52 9.65 20.97
CA PRO A 364 -14.20 9.69 21.57
C PRO A 364 -13.08 9.63 20.51
N VAL A 365 -11.95 10.29 20.80
CA VAL A 365 -10.73 10.12 20.00
C VAL A 365 -10.07 8.80 20.46
N PRO A 366 -9.71 7.88 19.55
CA PRO A 366 -9.02 6.65 19.93
C PRO A 366 -7.65 6.91 20.56
N ASP A 367 -7.42 6.32 21.74
CA ASP A 367 -6.19 6.52 22.51
C ASP A 367 -5.07 5.57 22.02
N TYR A 368 -4.44 5.97 20.92
CA TYR A 368 -3.26 5.32 20.36
C TYR A 368 -1.95 6.06 20.77
N PRO A 369 -0.76 5.45 20.61
CA PRO A 369 0.47 5.93 21.29
C PRO A 369 0.95 7.33 20.92
N GLY A 370 0.56 7.86 19.76
CA GLY A 370 0.95 9.19 19.29
C GLY A 370 0.29 10.34 20.04
N TRP A 371 0.91 11.52 19.94
CA TRP A 371 0.43 12.76 20.56
C TRP A 371 0.47 13.91 19.56
N TYR A 372 -0.65 14.61 19.43
CA TYR A 372 -0.81 15.77 18.55
C TYR A 372 -1.10 17.01 19.42
N PRO A 373 -0.10 17.65 20.05
CA PRO A 373 -0.33 18.74 21.00
C PRO A 373 -1.09 19.94 20.41
N SER A 374 -0.96 20.14 19.09
CA SER A 374 -1.63 21.17 18.30
C SER A 374 -3.11 20.87 18.00
N LEU A 375 -3.55 19.62 18.14
CA LEU A 375 -4.90 19.14 17.84
C LEU A 375 -5.66 18.67 19.10
N ASP A 376 -4.95 18.08 20.06
CA ASP A 376 -5.51 17.51 21.29
C ASP A 376 -4.82 18.10 22.53
N ALA A 377 -5.26 19.29 22.92
CA ALA A 377 -4.82 19.93 24.17
C ALA A 377 -5.40 19.28 25.43
N GLY A 378 -6.24 18.24 25.31
CA GLY A 378 -6.78 17.47 26.43
C GLY A 378 -5.94 16.24 26.77
N LYS A 379 -5.30 15.62 25.78
CA LYS A 379 -4.38 14.51 25.97
C LYS A 379 -3.02 15.00 26.47
N LYS A 380 -2.59 14.44 27.61
CA LYS A 380 -1.22 14.63 28.12
C LYS A 380 -0.20 13.98 27.21
N GLY A 381 1.00 14.57 27.14
CA GLY A 381 2.10 14.04 26.35
C GLY A 381 2.67 12.73 26.91
N PRO A 382 3.35 11.91 26.08
CA PRO A 382 4.08 10.74 26.54
C PRO A 382 5.21 11.12 27.52
N SER A 383 5.59 10.21 28.41
CA SER A 383 6.69 10.47 29.35
C SER A 383 8.05 10.58 28.63
N PRO A 384 9.05 11.29 29.20
CA PRO A 384 10.34 11.50 28.56
C PRO A 384 11.08 10.22 28.14
N ASP A 385 10.87 9.12 28.86
CA ASP A 385 11.51 7.83 28.54
C ASP A 385 10.90 7.17 27.30
N VAL A 386 9.60 7.37 27.04
CA VAL A 386 8.95 7.00 25.77
C VAL A 386 9.41 7.92 24.64
N ILE A 387 9.61 9.23 24.92
CA ILE A 387 10.13 10.17 23.93
C ILE A 387 11.56 9.80 23.49
N LYS A 388 12.43 9.36 24.42
CA LYS A 388 13.79 8.91 24.08
C LYS A 388 13.79 7.71 23.13
N ASP A 389 12.90 6.73 23.37
CA ASP A 389 12.75 5.54 22.52
C ASP A 389 12.18 5.86 21.12
N ILE A 390 11.32 6.87 21.01
CA ILE A 390 10.82 7.37 19.72
C ILE A 390 11.89 8.20 19.00
N ALA A 391 12.56 9.10 19.71
CA ALA A 391 13.49 10.08 19.12
C ALA A 391 14.79 9.45 18.60
N SER A 392 15.32 8.41 19.27
CA SER A 392 16.46 7.63 18.73
C SER A 392 16.12 7.01 17.37
N LYS A 393 14.94 6.38 17.29
CA LYS A 393 14.43 5.72 16.08
C LYS A 393 14.16 6.68 14.91
N VAL A 394 13.82 7.94 15.19
CA VAL A 394 13.70 9.01 14.17
C VAL A 394 15.07 9.57 13.77
N GLY A 395 16.05 9.58 14.69
CA GLY A 395 17.35 10.25 14.52
C GLY A 395 18.43 9.44 13.79
N ASP A 396 18.36 8.11 13.79
CA ASP A 396 19.45 7.22 13.34
C ASP A 396 19.71 7.20 11.81
N SER A 397 19.05 8.05 11.02
CA SER A 397 19.38 8.28 9.60
C SER A 397 20.75 8.96 9.36
N LYS A 398 21.56 9.19 10.40
CA LYS A 398 22.79 10.02 10.36
C LYS A 398 24.06 9.30 10.84
N LYS A 399 24.54 8.28 10.11
CA LYS A 399 25.98 7.92 10.08
C LYS A 399 26.40 6.94 8.96
N SER A 400 26.85 7.48 7.84
CA SER A 400 27.91 6.89 6.99
C SER A 400 28.23 7.82 5.81
N THR A 401 28.99 8.89 6.08
CA THR A 401 29.72 9.65 5.05
C THR A 401 31.21 9.51 5.34
N GLY A 402 31.85 8.60 4.62
CA GLY A 402 33.30 8.46 4.55
C GLY A 402 33.68 8.31 3.09
N ASP A 403 34.55 9.19 2.61
CA ASP A 403 35.15 9.10 1.30
C ASP A 403 36.19 7.98 1.27
N ASP A 404 36.38 7.32 0.13
CA ASP A 404 37.65 6.71 -0.27
C ASP A 404 37.60 6.34 -1.77
N ASP A 405 38.33 7.10 -2.60
CA ASP A 405 38.72 6.70 -3.96
C ASP A 405 40.11 6.07 -3.90
N GLU A 406 40.28 4.77 -4.21
CA GLU A 406 41.48 4.30 -4.95
C GLU A 406 41.37 2.89 -5.59
N ASP A 407 42.35 2.58 -6.44
CA ASP A 407 42.45 1.43 -7.37
C ASP A 407 42.62 0.05 -6.68
N GLY A 408 42.25 -1.04 -7.37
CA GLY A 408 42.19 -2.39 -6.79
C GLY A 408 42.07 -3.58 -7.75
N SER A 409 42.50 -3.48 -9.01
CA SER A 409 42.34 -4.60 -9.97
C SER A 409 43.17 -5.87 -9.65
N LYS A 410 42.49 -7.00 -9.39
CA LYS A 410 42.86 -8.42 -9.75
C LYS A 410 41.93 -9.47 -9.11
N GLY A 411 41.96 -10.71 -9.63
CA GLY A 411 41.96 -11.88 -8.73
C GLY A 411 40.92 -13.00 -8.89
N GLU A 412 40.68 -13.51 -10.09
CA GLU A 412 39.98 -14.80 -10.28
C GLU A 412 40.59 -15.95 -9.43
N LYS A 413 39.77 -16.67 -8.65
CA LYS A 413 39.83 -18.16 -8.50
C LYS A 413 38.68 -18.78 -7.72
N SER A 414 38.17 -19.90 -8.22
CA SER A 414 37.18 -20.75 -7.54
C SER A 414 37.83 -21.78 -6.61
N LYS A 415 37.06 -22.27 -5.62
CA LYS A 415 37.26 -23.62 -5.04
C LYS A 415 35.94 -24.24 -4.55
N LYS A 416 35.91 -25.57 -4.51
CA LYS A 416 34.73 -26.42 -4.27
C LYS A 416 34.79 -27.12 -2.90
N ARG A 417 33.62 -27.54 -2.41
CA ARG A 417 33.39 -28.53 -1.32
C ARG A 417 33.74 -28.00 0.09
N LYS A 418 33.21 -28.57 1.18
CA LYS A 418 32.65 -29.94 1.36
C LYS A 418 31.55 -29.97 2.45
N LYS A 419 30.51 -30.82 2.29
CA LYS A 419 29.67 -31.28 3.40
C LYS A 419 30.43 -32.33 4.22
N THR A 420 30.28 -32.33 5.54
CA THR A 420 30.51 -33.51 6.40
C THR A 420 29.61 -33.46 7.62
N SER A 421 29.14 -34.62 8.07
CA SER A 421 28.36 -34.84 9.28
C SER A 421 29.03 -35.94 10.12
N HIS A 422 28.80 -35.94 11.44
CA HIS A 422 28.84 -37.00 12.47
C HIS A 422 28.57 -36.23 13.80
N GLN A 423 27.73 -36.60 14.77
CA GLN A 423 27.15 -37.84 15.31
C GLN A 423 27.84 -38.38 16.58
N GLN A 424 27.17 -38.10 17.71
CA GLN A 424 27.03 -38.84 19.00
C GLN A 424 28.21 -39.59 19.64
N ASN A 425 28.42 -39.28 20.93
CA ASN A 425 28.59 -40.17 22.09
C ASN A 425 28.28 -39.31 23.36
N LYS A 426 27.60 -39.70 24.47
CA LYS A 426 27.31 -40.97 25.18
C LYS A 426 28.54 -41.62 25.86
N ASP A 427 28.60 -42.04 27.14
CA ASP A 427 27.63 -42.18 28.28
C ASP A 427 28.35 -42.23 29.67
N ASP A 428 27.74 -42.06 30.86
CA ASP A 428 26.42 -41.48 31.23
C ASP A 428 26.58 -40.45 32.42
N ASP A 429 26.43 -40.64 33.76
CA ASP A 429 25.85 -41.65 34.70
C ASP A 429 25.72 -41.06 36.17
N ASP A 430 25.13 -41.81 37.12
CA ASP A 430 25.06 -41.73 38.62
C ASP A 430 24.08 -40.76 39.38
N GLU A 431 23.74 -41.13 40.63
CA GLU A 431 22.42 -40.94 41.28
C GLU A 431 22.32 -40.02 42.53
N GLY A 432 21.07 -39.68 42.92
CA GLY A 432 20.72 -39.23 44.28
C GLY A 432 19.20 -39.22 44.56
N LYS A 433 18.71 -39.99 45.55
CA LYS A 433 17.26 -40.25 45.79
C LYS A 433 16.77 -39.80 47.19
N GLY A 434 15.55 -39.25 47.28
CA GLY A 434 14.78 -39.04 48.54
C GLY A 434 14.00 -37.70 48.57
N VAL A 435 12.67 -37.54 48.67
CA VAL A 435 11.46 -38.30 49.11
C VAL A 435 10.91 -37.89 50.50
N LYS A 436 9.71 -37.25 50.52
CA LYS A 436 8.78 -36.97 51.66
C LYS A 436 9.26 -35.90 52.68
N ASN A 437 8.43 -35.10 53.36
CA ASN A 437 6.96 -35.10 53.56
C ASN A 437 6.39 -33.76 54.11
N ALA A 438 5.06 -33.66 54.24
CA ALA A 438 4.27 -32.87 55.22
C ALA A 438 4.09 -31.33 55.11
N SER A 439 2.86 -30.93 54.77
CA SER A 439 2.10 -29.79 55.36
C SER A 439 1.36 -30.30 56.65
N PRO A 440 0.53 -29.56 57.46
CA PRO A 440 -0.35 -28.42 57.11
C PRO A 440 -0.67 -27.33 58.20
N ARG A 441 -1.50 -26.32 57.83
CA ARG A 441 -2.67 -25.71 58.57
C ARG A 441 -2.75 -24.16 58.52
N VAL A 442 -3.80 -23.59 57.89
CA VAL A 442 -5.07 -23.01 58.46
C VAL A 442 -4.97 -21.52 58.81
N GLY A 443 -5.89 -20.62 58.39
CA GLY A 443 -7.01 -20.79 57.43
C GLY A 443 -8.02 -19.61 57.40
N LYS A 444 -9.14 -19.81 56.65
CA LYS A 444 -10.54 -19.37 56.90
C LYS A 444 -10.81 -17.88 57.32
N LYS A 445 -11.67 -17.10 56.64
CA LYS A 445 -13.11 -17.28 56.30
C LYS A 445 -13.53 -16.35 55.12
N THR A 446 -14.25 -16.78 54.07
CA THR A 446 -15.74 -16.77 53.82
C THR A 446 -16.44 -15.38 53.88
N SER A 447 -17.46 -15.02 53.07
CA SER A 447 -18.49 -15.83 52.37
C SER A 447 -19.32 -15.11 51.26
N LYS A 448 -19.75 -15.87 50.22
CA LYS A 448 -21.04 -15.79 49.45
C LYS A 448 -21.36 -14.48 48.67
N GLN A 449 -22.29 -14.42 47.70
CA GLN A 449 -23.47 -15.25 47.30
C GLN A 449 -23.67 -15.11 45.77
N GLU A 450 -23.70 -16.14 44.90
CA GLU A 450 -24.58 -17.32 44.71
C GLU A 450 -25.86 -17.06 43.88
N SER A 451 -25.84 -17.48 42.59
CA SER A 451 -27.01 -17.66 41.70
C SER A 451 -26.96 -19.03 40.99
N LYS A 452 -28.13 -19.59 40.65
CA LYS A 452 -28.40 -20.97 40.19
C LYS A 452 -29.23 -20.91 38.87
N LYS A 453 -29.47 -21.95 38.04
CA LYS A 453 -29.31 -23.42 38.14
C LYS A 453 -29.39 -24.10 36.74
N ILE A 454 -28.58 -25.14 36.51
CA ILE A 454 -28.90 -26.51 36.00
C ILE A 454 -30.02 -26.70 34.94
N HIS A 455 -29.71 -27.37 33.81
CA HIS A 455 -30.24 -28.72 33.50
C HIS A 455 -29.39 -29.53 32.50
N ALA A 456 -29.40 -30.85 32.66
CA ALA A 456 -28.78 -31.85 31.78
C ALA A 456 -29.53 -33.19 31.87
N ALA A 457 -29.49 -34.01 30.81
CA ALA A 457 -29.96 -35.40 30.76
C ALA A 457 -29.28 -36.13 29.58
N ALA A 458 -29.10 -37.47 29.64
CA ALA A 458 -28.31 -38.19 28.63
C ALA A 458 -28.63 -39.70 28.45
N ALA A 459 -28.56 -40.12 27.17
CA ALA A 459 -27.98 -41.37 26.65
C ALA A 459 -28.68 -42.76 26.77
N LYS A 460 -28.24 -43.64 25.85
CA LYS A 460 -28.44 -45.10 25.68
C LYS A 460 -29.78 -45.50 25.00
N HIS A 461 -29.90 -46.58 24.22
CA HIS A 461 -29.12 -47.83 23.98
C HIS A 461 -29.04 -48.12 22.44
N HIS A 462 -28.24 -49.02 21.82
CA HIS A 462 -27.30 -50.04 22.33
C HIS A 462 -26.14 -50.45 21.35
N GLN A 463 -25.68 -51.72 21.45
CA GLN A 463 -24.72 -52.52 20.64
C GLN A 463 -25.17 -52.74 19.17
N LYS A 464 -24.36 -53.21 18.19
CA LYS A 464 -23.12 -54.05 18.14
C LYS A 464 -22.36 -53.76 16.79
N HIS A 465 -21.28 -54.40 16.31
CA HIS A 465 -20.50 -55.61 16.65
C HIS A 465 -19.01 -55.45 16.22
N ASN A 466 -18.10 -56.36 16.65
CA ASN A 466 -16.70 -56.42 16.22
C ASN A 466 -16.45 -57.43 15.08
N ASN A 467 -15.42 -57.20 14.25
CA ASN A 467 -14.28 -58.15 14.15
C ASN A 467 -12.98 -57.48 13.66
N SER A 468 -11.84 -58.17 13.77
CA SER A 468 -10.48 -57.65 13.52
C SER A 468 -9.62 -58.67 12.76
N LYS A 469 -8.61 -58.22 11.97
CA LYS A 469 -7.23 -58.75 11.97
C LYS A 469 -6.23 -57.97 11.11
N ASN A 470 -4.94 -58.24 11.36
CA ASN A 470 -3.77 -57.47 10.90
C ASN A 470 -3.11 -57.99 9.60
N HIS A 471 -2.24 -57.12 9.06
CA HIS A 471 -1.12 -57.36 8.14
C HIS A 471 -0.57 -58.79 7.97
N THR A 472 -0.18 -59.09 6.73
CA THR A 472 1.15 -59.64 6.42
C THR A 472 1.80 -58.84 5.28
N SER A 473 3.11 -58.95 5.07
CA SER A 473 3.86 -58.26 4.00
C SER A 473 4.80 -59.22 3.28
N HIS A 474 5.19 -58.92 2.03
CA HIS A 474 6.37 -59.52 1.39
C HIS A 474 6.97 -58.60 0.29
N LYS A 475 8.21 -58.91 -0.16
CA LYS A 475 9.07 -58.04 -0.99
C LYS A 475 9.43 -58.65 -2.35
N GLY A 476 9.63 -57.81 -3.38
CA GLY A 476 10.38 -58.11 -4.61
C GLY A 476 10.14 -57.03 -5.69
N LYS A 477 11.06 -56.11 -6.01
CA LYS A 477 12.34 -56.20 -6.76
C LYS A 477 12.23 -56.35 -8.29
N GLN A 478 12.61 -55.26 -9.01
CA GLN A 478 13.40 -55.23 -10.27
C GLN A 478 12.74 -55.83 -11.56
N ALA A 479 12.94 -55.33 -12.80
CA ALA A 479 13.72 -54.21 -13.34
C ALA A 479 13.31 -53.81 -14.79
N HIS A 480 13.81 -52.65 -15.26
CA HIS A 480 13.97 -52.14 -16.63
C HIS A 480 13.35 -52.84 -17.87
N LYS A 481 12.67 -52.04 -18.70
CA LYS A 481 13.20 -51.68 -20.05
C LYS A 481 12.50 -50.44 -20.63
N ALA A 482 13.15 -49.80 -21.61
CA ALA A 482 12.61 -48.69 -22.40
C ALA A 482 12.67 -49.03 -23.90
N LYS A 483 11.90 -48.34 -24.76
CA LYS A 483 12.34 -47.83 -26.08
C LYS A 483 11.26 -47.10 -26.91
N ASP A 484 11.71 -46.02 -27.57
CA ASP A 484 11.49 -45.61 -28.97
C ASP A 484 10.06 -45.49 -29.57
N SER A 485 9.57 -44.25 -29.60
CA SER A 485 9.03 -43.50 -30.76
C SER A 485 8.45 -44.23 -32.00
N LYS A 486 7.27 -43.81 -32.48
CA LYS A 486 7.14 -42.96 -33.71
C LYS A 486 5.69 -42.56 -34.08
N SER A 487 5.62 -41.40 -34.73
CA SER A 487 4.45 -40.78 -35.40
C SER A 487 3.75 -41.66 -36.44
N ARG A 488 2.41 -41.52 -36.55
CA ARG A 488 1.73 -41.28 -37.85
C ARG A 488 0.31 -40.69 -37.70
N LYS A 489 -0.10 -39.91 -38.71
CA LYS A 489 -1.45 -39.33 -38.88
C LYS A 489 -2.44 -40.38 -39.40
N SER A 490 -3.75 -40.24 -39.17
CA SER A 490 -4.68 -39.68 -40.19
C SER A 490 -6.19 -39.86 -39.91
N LYS A 491 -6.99 -38.96 -40.51
CA LYS A 491 -8.42 -39.04 -40.87
C LYS A 491 -9.48 -38.97 -39.75
N ALA A 492 -10.64 -38.43 -40.15
CA ALA A 492 -11.89 -38.31 -39.40
C ALA A 492 -13.04 -38.92 -40.22
N ASN A 493 -14.18 -39.25 -39.58
CA ASN A 493 -15.49 -38.69 -39.96
C ASN A 493 -16.66 -39.08 -39.01
N HIS A 494 -17.60 -38.14 -38.86
CA HIS A 494 -19.05 -38.24 -38.58
C HIS A 494 -19.65 -38.97 -37.35
N HIS A 495 -20.54 -38.23 -36.66
CA HIS A 495 -21.89 -38.58 -36.11
C HIS A 495 -22.04 -39.75 -35.10
N ASN A 496 -22.90 -39.72 -34.07
CA ASN A 496 -23.98 -38.77 -33.69
C ASN A 496 -24.27 -38.82 -32.16
N ASP A 497 -25.19 -37.96 -31.69
CA ASP A 497 -25.91 -37.90 -30.37
C ASP A 497 -25.73 -39.09 -29.39
N SER A 498 -25.54 -38.88 -28.07
CA SER A 498 -26.56 -38.27 -27.22
C SER A 498 -26.16 -38.16 -25.71
N ASN A 499 -26.65 -37.09 -25.07
CA ASN A 499 -27.13 -36.95 -23.68
C ASN A 499 -26.60 -37.89 -22.56
N GLY A 500 -25.95 -37.32 -21.53
CA GLY A 500 -25.74 -38.02 -20.24
C GLY A 500 -24.82 -37.30 -19.25
N LYS A 501 -25.39 -36.72 -18.20
CA LYS A 501 -24.63 -36.07 -17.10
C LYS A 501 -23.58 -36.99 -16.45
N ARG A 502 -22.41 -36.42 -16.17
CA ARG A 502 -21.85 -36.44 -14.82
C ARG A 502 -20.90 -35.26 -14.65
N ASP A 503 -21.11 -34.54 -13.58
CA ASP A 503 -20.21 -33.51 -13.10
C ASP A 503 -19.00 -34.23 -12.47
N GLU A 504 -17.77 -33.86 -12.86
CA GLU A 504 -16.55 -34.38 -12.27
C GLU A 504 -16.05 -33.33 -11.27
N ASP A 505 -16.11 -33.66 -9.98
CA ASP A 505 -15.55 -32.84 -8.91
C ASP A 505 -14.03 -32.82 -9.06
N GLU A 506 -13.45 -31.71 -9.57
CA GLU A 506 -12.00 -31.51 -9.53
C GLU A 506 -11.60 -31.22 -8.08
N ASP A 507 -10.83 -32.14 -7.47
CA ASP A 507 -10.33 -32.02 -6.10
C ASP A 507 -9.60 -30.68 -5.89
N VAL A 508 -10.06 -29.91 -4.90
CA VAL A 508 -9.37 -28.70 -4.45
C VAL A 508 -8.16 -29.12 -3.63
N ASP A 509 -7.01 -29.27 -4.30
CA ASP A 509 -5.71 -29.50 -3.64
C ASP A 509 -5.43 -28.36 -2.64
N ASP A 510 -5.47 -28.68 -1.35
CA ASP A 510 -5.26 -27.77 -0.22
C ASP A 510 -3.77 -27.40 -0.08
N VAL A 511 -3.32 -26.46 -0.91
CA VAL A 511 -1.95 -25.90 -0.86
C VAL A 511 -1.89 -24.76 0.15
N GLY A 512 -2.01 -25.12 1.42
CA GLY A 512 -1.75 -24.23 2.55
C GLY A 512 -0.26 -23.87 2.73
N ASP A 513 -0.04 -22.90 3.61
CA ASP A 513 1.20 -22.62 4.36
C ASP A 513 2.49 -22.17 3.61
N ASP A 514 2.53 -22.04 2.28
CA ASP A 514 3.77 -21.65 1.55
C ASP A 514 3.60 -20.50 0.51
N LEU A 515 2.54 -19.70 0.63
CA LEU A 515 2.24 -18.59 -0.30
C LEU A 515 2.95 -17.26 0.02
N ASP A 516 3.43 -17.09 1.24
CA ASP A 516 3.87 -15.80 1.78
C ASP A 516 5.39 -15.57 1.64
N LEU A 517 5.86 -15.30 0.42
CA LEU A 517 7.14 -14.61 0.19
C LEU A 517 7.01 -13.10 0.49
N LEU A 518 6.62 -12.79 1.73
CA LEU A 518 6.33 -11.51 2.40
C LEU A 518 6.74 -10.21 1.67
N ASP A 519 5.88 -9.19 1.66
CA ASP A 519 6.06 -7.87 1.00
C ASP A 519 7.10 -6.92 1.68
N GLU A 520 8.19 -7.50 2.18
CA GLU A 520 9.07 -6.92 3.21
C GLU A 520 10.36 -6.27 2.66
N ASP A 521 10.53 -6.12 1.34
CA ASP A 521 11.83 -5.75 0.75
C ASP A 521 11.99 -4.22 0.54
N PHE A 522 11.91 -3.49 1.66
CA PHE A 522 12.30 -2.07 1.77
C PHE A 522 13.50 -1.86 2.72
N ASN A 523 14.45 -2.79 2.79
CA ASN A 523 15.70 -2.56 3.52
C ASN A 523 16.47 -1.36 2.94
N GLY A 524 16.77 -0.38 3.80
CA GLY A 524 17.91 0.50 3.61
C GLY A 524 19.22 -0.29 3.71
N VAL A 525 20.30 0.24 3.14
CA VAL A 525 21.61 -0.41 3.18
C VAL A 525 22.22 -0.23 4.56
N HIS A 526 22.31 -1.32 5.33
CA HIS A 526 23.25 -1.40 6.44
C HIS A 526 24.60 -1.91 5.92
N ILE A 527 25.63 -1.08 6.04
CA ILE A 527 27.02 -1.55 6.07
C ILE A 527 27.33 -1.93 7.51
N VAL A 528 28.03 -3.05 7.68
CA VAL A 528 28.50 -3.54 8.98
C VAL A 528 30.01 -3.42 8.99
N ASP A 529 30.56 -2.76 10.00
CA ASP A 529 31.67 -3.26 10.81
C ASP A 529 31.72 -2.42 12.10
N GLY A 530 32.35 -2.93 13.15
CA GLY A 530 32.32 -2.31 14.47
C GLY A 530 33.67 -2.34 15.16
N GLU A 531 33.84 -1.48 16.16
CA GLU A 531 34.94 -1.59 17.11
C GLU A 531 34.46 -1.21 18.52
N GLU A 532 35.03 -1.86 19.53
CA GLU A 532 34.61 -1.76 20.93
C GLU A 532 35.35 -0.61 21.62
N LEU A 533 34.62 0.39 22.13
CA LEU A 533 35.19 1.51 22.89
C LEU A 533 34.62 1.59 24.30
N GLN A 534 35.39 1.05 25.24
CA GLN A 534 35.28 1.37 26.66
C GLN A 534 35.44 2.88 26.88
N LYS A 535 34.59 3.46 27.73
CA LYS A 535 34.94 4.63 28.52
C LYS A 535 34.36 4.50 29.92
N ASP A 536 35.19 4.84 30.90
CA ASP A 536 34.89 4.78 32.32
C ASP A 536 33.84 5.83 32.72
N GLY A 537 33.15 5.60 33.83
CA GLY A 537 32.10 6.48 34.32
C GLY A 537 32.59 7.56 35.27
N GLU A 538 31.88 8.68 35.31
CA GLU A 538 31.77 9.54 36.49
C GLU A 538 30.29 9.60 36.91
N GLU A 539 29.98 9.23 38.14
CA GLU A 539 28.65 9.45 38.72
C GLU A 539 28.53 10.93 39.15
N SER A 540 27.57 11.66 38.59
CA SER A 540 27.22 13.01 39.06
C SER A 540 25.75 13.13 39.44
N HIS A 541 25.48 12.85 40.73
CA HIS A 541 24.33 13.25 41.54
C HIS A 541 22.94 13.42 40.89
N LEU A 542 22.04 12.51 41.25
CA LEU A 542 20.59 12.71 41.23
C LEU A 542 20.18 14.00 41.98
N SER A 543 19.47 14.91 41.31
CA SER A 543 18.74 16.00 41.97
C SER A 543 17.40 16.28 41.28
N ALA A 544 16.31 16.18 42.04
CA ALA A 544 14.92 16.53 41.69
C ALA A 544 14.30 15.82 40.47
N ARG A 545 13.20 15.11 40.70
CA ARG A 545 12.17 14.92 39.67
C ARG A 545 11.47 16.26 39.44
N SER A 546 11.57 16.81 38.24
CA SER A 546 10.46 17.57 37.66
C SER A 546 9.49 16.61 36.98
N ASP A 547 8.22 16.97 36.95
CA ASP A 547 7.21 16.28 36.14
C ASP A 547 7.34 16.75 34.68
N ASP A 548 8.42 16.33 34.02
CA ASP A 548 8.77 16.72 32.64
C ASP A 548 7.74 16.16 31.65
N GLU A 549 6.69 16.93 31.38
CA GLU A 549 5.72 16.66 30.31
C GLU A 549 6.36 16.85 28.93
N ALA A 550 5.83 16.17 27.92
CA ALA A 550 6.41 16.18 26.57
C ALA A 550 6.52 17.61 26.01
N ASP A 551 7.70 17.95 25.46
CA ASP A 551 7.93 19.26 24.84
C ASP A 551 7.17 19.37 23.51
N ALA A 552 5.98 19.98 23.58
CA ALA A 552 5.12 20.24 22.44
C ALA A 552 5.80 21.01 21.30
N SER A 553 6.82 21.83 21.57
CA SER A 553 7.50 22.62 20.54
C SER A 553 8.31 21.77 19.55
N LYS A 554 8.61 20.52 19.89
CA LYS A 554 9.32 19.56 19.03
C LYS A 554 8.40 18.79 18.08
N TYR A 555 7.07 18.92 18.23
CA TYR A 555 6.08 18.25 17.40
C TYR A 555 5.65 19.20 16.27
N PRO A 556 5.78 18.80 15.00
CA PRO A 556 5.22 19.57 13.88
C PRO A 556 3.75 19.89 14.09
N ALA A 557 3.40 21.14 13.78
CA ALA A 557 2.05 21.68 13.85
C ALA A 557 1.77 22.53 12.61
N SER A 558 0.50 22.64 12.23
CA SER A 558 0.04 23.54 11.15
C SER A 558 -0.61 24.79 11.72
N ASP A 559 -0.72 25.85 10.93
CA ASP A 559 -1.52 26.99 11.34
C ASP A 559 -3.03 26.63 11.35
N PRO A 560 -3.85 27.27 12.19
CA PRO A 560 -5.30 27.00 12.24
C PRO A 560 -6.02 27.20 10.88
N VAL A 561 -5.44 28.01 9.98
CA VAL A 561 -5.97 28.23 8.62
C VAL A 561 -5.82 27.00 7.73
N ASP A 562 -4.76 26.21 7.88
CA ASP A 562 -4.52 24.99 7.08
C ASP A 562 -5.57 23.90 7.38
N ARG A 563 -6.17 23.97 8.58
CA ARG A 563 -7.19 23.05 9.08
C ARG A 563 -8.62 23.53 8.78
N ALA A 564 -8.79 24.67 8.10
CA ALA A 564 -10.09 25.27 7.84
C ALA A 564 -11.02 24.31 7.07
N GLY A 565 -12.26 24.18 7.56
CA GLY A 565 -13.27 23.29 6.98
C GLY A 565 -13.14 21.79 7.33
N MET A 566 -12.06 21.34 7.97
CA MET A 566 -11.91 19.92 8.34
C MET A 566 -12.88 19.51 9.44
N THR A 567 -13.02 20.33 10.49
CA THR A 567 -13.90 20.06 11.62
C THR A 567 -15.37 20.09 11.22
N GLY A 568 -16.14 19.10 11.68
CA GLY A 568 -17.55 18.94 11.30
C GLY A 568 -17.78 18.11 10.03
N SER A 569 -16.72 17.68 9.32
CA SER A 569 -16.81 16.72 8.20
C SER A 569 -17.61 15.47 8.55
N PRO A 570 -18.17 14.73 7.57
CA PRO A 570 -18.65 13.36 7.81
C PRO A 570 -17.52 12.46 8.33
N PHE A 571 -17.86 11.22 8.68
CA PHE A 571 -16.88 10.21 9.09
C PHE A 571 -17.35 8.85 8.57
N ASN A 572 -17.29 8.66 7.26
CA ASN A 572 -17.78 7.44 6.60
C ASN A 572 -16.73 6.32 6.61
N HIS A 573 -15.76 6.38 7.53
CA HIS A 573 -14.63 5.47 7.60
C HIS A 573 -14.81 4.43 8.70
N ARG A 574 -14.21 3.26 8.50
CA ARG A 574 -14.14 2.18 9.50
C ARG A 574 -12.70 1.66 9.64
N LEU A 575 -12.38 1.12 10.81
CA LEU A 575 -11.09 0.50 11.13
C LEU A 575 -11.36 -0.83 11.83
N TRP A 576 -10.67 -1.88 11.39
CA TRP A 576 -10.63 -3.18 12.05
C TRP A 576 -9.18 -3.51 12.45
N HIS A 577 -9.03 -4.04 13.67
CA HIS A 577 -7.79 -4.62 14.16
C HIS A 577 -7.79 -6.11 13.80
N VAL A 578 -6.94 -6.55 12.87
CA VAL A 578 -6.80 -7.97 12.54
C VAL A 578 -5.88 -8.61 13.57
N ALA A 579 -6.47 -9.34 14.53
CA ALA A 579 -5.76 -9.88 15.67
C ALA A 579 -4.80 -11.01 15.26
N GLY A 580 -3.54 -10.91 15.66
CA GLY A 580 -2.50 -11.91 15.38
C GLY A 580 -1.75 -11.69 14.06
N ALA A 581 -2.39 -11.08 13.06
CA ALA A 581 -1.80 -10.88 11.74
C ALA A 581 -0.59 -9.93 11.76
N GLY A 582 0.45 -10.30 11.01
CA GLY A 582 1.61 -9.47 10.70
C GLY A 582 1.41 -8.68 9.40
N HIS A 583 2.51 -8.33 8.74
CA HIS A 583 2.48 -7.66 7.43
C HIS A 583 2.19 -8.64 6.27
N SER A 584 1.05 -9.33 6.34
CA SER A 584 0.63 -10.29 5.33
C SER A 584 -0.72 -9.91 4.71
N ALA A 585 -0.73 -9.75 3.39
CA ALA A 585 -1.97 -9.57 2.62
C ALA A 585 -2.90 -10.78 2.72
N SER A 586 -2.36 -12.00 2.89
CA SER A 586 -3.16 -13.23 2.95
C SER A 586 -3.82 -13.42 4.31
N GLU A 587 -3.13 -13.08 5.40
CA GLU A 587 -3.71 -13.00 6.75
C GLU A 587 -4.76 -11.87 6.85
N VAL A 588 -4.39 -10.65 6.45
CA VAL A 588 -5.17 -9.43 6.70
C VAL A 588 -6.41 -9.31 5.82
N LEU A 589 -6.34 -9.69 4.54
CA LEU A 589 -7.51 -9.69 3.66
C LEU A 589 -8.31 -11.00 3.76
N GLY A 590 -7.67 -12.10 4.17
CA GLY A 590 -8.31 -13.41 4.32
C GLY A 590 -9.02 -13.64 5.66
N SER A 591 -8.91 -12.72 6.63
CA SER A 591 -9.55 -12.81 7.94
C SER A 591 -11.07 -12.53 7.88
N PRO A 592 -11.83 -12.80 8.96
CA PRO A 592 -13.23 -12.39 9.06
C PRO A 592 -13.42 -10.87 8.95
N GLU A 593 -12.51 -10.08 9.52
CA GLU A 593 -12.50 -8.62 9.40
C GLU A 593 -12.21 -8.18 7.96
N GLY A 594 -11.29 -8.86 7.26
CA GLY A 594 -11.02 -8.63 5.83
C GLY A 594 -12.24 -8.90 4.96
N GLN A 595 -12.99 -9.97 5.26
CA GLN A 595 -14.24 -10.33 4.57
C GLN A 595 -15.37 -9.31 4.85
N GLU A 596 -15.56 -8.88 6.10
CA GLU A 596 -16.50 -7.80 6.43
C GLU A 596 -16.11 -6.47 5.77
N ALA A 597 -14.81 -6.13 5.76
CA ALA A 597 -14.32 -4.92 5.11
C ALA A 597 -14.58 -4.94 3.60
N MET A 598 -14.32 -6.05 2.90
CA MET A 598 -14.53 -6.16 1.45
C MET A 598 -15.98 -6.39 1.04
N PHE A 599 -16.68 -7.35 1.68
CA PHE A 599 -17.95 -7.92 1.21
C PHE A 599 -19.15 -7.60 2.14
N GLY A 600 -18.90 -7.01 3.31
CA GLY A 600 -19.94 -6.48 4.19
C GLY A 600 -20.62 -5.22 3.64
N ASN A 601 -21.58 -4.67 4.38
CA ASN A 601 -22.37 -3.51 3.96
C ASN A 601 -21.64 -2.17 4.17
#